data_AF-A0A804P7E3-F1
#
_entry.id   AF-A0A804P7E3-F1
#
_cell.length_a   1.000
_cell.length_b   1.000
_cell.length_c   1.000
_cell.angle_alpha   90.00
_cell.angle_beta   90.00
_cell.angle_gamma   90.00
#
_symmetry.space_group_name_H-M   'P 1'
#
loop_
_entity.id
_entity.type
_entity.pdbx_description
1 polymer ?
#
loop_
_entity_poly.entity_id
_entity_poly.type
_entity_poly.pdbx_seq_one_letter_code
_entity_poly.pdbx_strand_id
1 'polypeptide(L)'
;LPEAFAVCENYSPPEGFKEEDLYHLLEKVVYIPFLPCGDLSGYDSDRSYPLPSTDGGSYRSLDPVQPPIAPSYKTALQMKKASSHSAGADAIKPSADS
;
A
#
# COMPACT_ATOMS: atom_id res chain seq x y z
N LEU A 1 -11.43 -9.83 7.44
CA LEU A 1 -12.62 -8.95 7.55
C LEU A 1 -12.12 -7.52 7.34
N PRO A 2 -12.82 -6.68 6.56
CA PRO A 2 -12.44 -5.27 6.47
C PRO A 2 -12.50 -4.64 7.85
N GLU A 3 -11.56 -3.75 8.14
CA GLU A 3 -11.65 -2.88 9.32
C GLU A 3 -12.85 -1.95 9.13
N ALA A 4 -13.69 -1.81 10.16
CA ALA A 4 -14.87 -0.97 10.13
C ALA A 4 -15.07 -0.29 11.49
N PHE A 5 -15.70 0.88 11.48
CA PHE A 5 -16.03 1.65 12.67
C PHE A 5 -17.55 1.71 12.85
N ALA A 6 -18.02 1.64 14.09
CA ALA A 6 -19.42 1.87 14.41
C ALA A 6 -19.67 3.37 14.57
N VAL A 7 -20.64 3.90 13.83
CA VAL A 7 -21.12 5.28 14.02
C VAL A 7 -22.46 5.20 14.73
N CYS A 8 -22.52 5.75 15.95
CA CYS A 8 -23.72 5.78 16.78
C CYS A 8 -24.35 7.18 16.71
N GLU A 9 -25.43 7.32 15.96
CA GLU A 9 -26.23 8.54 16.01
C GLU A 9 -27.09 8.59 17.28
N ASN A 10 -27.22 9.78 17.87
CA ASN A 10 -28.03 10.00 19.09
C ASN A 10 -27.67 9.05 20.24
N TYR A 11 -26.36 8.87 20.47
CA TYR A 11 -25.85 7.98 21.51
C TYR A 11 -26.47 8.29 22.89
N SER A 12 -27.22 7.33 23.42
CA SER A 12 -27.90 7.41 24.71
C SER A 12 -27.73 6.08 25.45
N PRO A 13 -26.57 5.86 26.09
CA PRO A 13 -26.29 4.60 26.77
C PRO A 13 -27.20 4.43 28.00
N PRO A 14 -27.46 3.18 28.42
CA PRO A 14 -28.12 2.91 29.70
C PRO A 14 -27.37 3.55 30.89
N GLU A 15 -28.10 3.86 31.96
CA GLU A 15 -27.47 4.34 33.19
C GLU A 15 -26.46 3.32 33.71
N GLY A 16 -25.24 3.78 34.02
CA GLY A 16 -24.15 2.93 34.51
C GLY A 16 -23.41 2.11 33.43
N PHE A 17 -23.67 2.36 32.13
CA PHE A 17 -22.94 1.70 31.04
C PHE A 17 -21.42 1.92 31.12
N LYS A 18 -20.65 0.85 30.92
CA LYS A 18 -19.19 0.89 30.81
C LYS A 18 -18.76 0.40 29.42
N GLU A 19 -17.57 0.82 28.99
CA GLU A 19 -17.00 0.45 27.68
C GLU A 19 -16.89 -1.07 27.48
N GLU A 20 -16.62 -1.81 28.56
CA GLU A 20 -16.58 -3.28 28.60
C GLU A 20 -17.93 -3.95 28.26
N ASP A 21 -19.05 -3.24 28.43
CA ASP A 21 -20.39 -3.74 28.10
C ASP A 21 -20.72 -3.65 26.61
N LEU A 22 -19.89 -2.94 25.81
CA LEU A 22 -20.17 -2.67 24.40
C LEU A 22 -20.33 -3.96 23.59
N TYR A 23 -19.50 -4.97 23.83
CA TYR A 23 -19.58 -6.27 23.15
C TYR A 23 -20.94 -6.95 23.38
N HIS A 24 -21.40 -7.01 24.63
CA HIS A 24 -22.69 -7.61 24.99
C HIS A 24 -23.87 -6.82 24.43
N LEU A 25 -23.73 -5.50 24.27
CA LEU A 25 -24.73 -4.66 23.62
C LEU A 25 -24.79 -4.96 22.13
N LEU A 26 -23.64 -5.03 21.46
CA LEU A 26 -23.54 -5.32 20.02
C LEU A 26 -24.04 -6.72 19.66
N GLU A 27 -23.85 -7.72 20.51
CA GLU A 27 -24.41 -9.07 20.32
C GLU A 27 -25.95 -9.09 20.27
N LYS A 28 -26.61 -8.14 20.95
CA LYS A 28 -28.08 -8.01 20.94
C LYS A 28 -28.59 -7.27 19.71
N VAL A 29 -27.72 -6.59 18.96
CA VAL A 29 -28.11 -5.83 17.77
C VAL A 29 -28.22 -6.80 16.58
N VAL A 30 -29.43 -6.94 16.04
CA VAL A 30 -29.72 -7.87 14.93
C VAL A 30 -29.11 -7.38 13.60
N TYR A 31 -29.02 -6.06 13.41
CA TYR A 31 -28.54 -5.46 12.17
C TYR A 31 -28.00 -4.05 12.41
N ILE A 32 -26.81 -3.77 11.88
CA ILE A 32 -26.22 -2.44 11.81
C ILE A 32 -26.07 -2.11 10.31
N PRO A 33 -26.68 -1.03 9.79
CA PRO A 33 -26.50 -0.67 8.40
C PRO A 33 -25.03 -0.34 8.13
N PHE A 34 -24.48 -0.90 7.04
CA PHE A 34 -23.16 -0.52 6.59
C PHE A 34 -23.23 0.83 5.89
N LEU A 35 -22.50 1.81 6.41
CA LEU A 35 -22.34 3.12 5.79
C LEU A 35 -20.90 3.25 5.29
N PRO A 36 -20.65 3.26 3.96
CA PRO A 36 -19.33 3.53 3.44
C PRO A 36 -18.91 4.96 3.82
N CYS A 37 -17.72 5.12 4.37
CA CYS A 37 -17.11 6.43 4.56
C CYS A 37 -16.35 6.83 3.29
N GLY A 38 -16.59 8.07 2.81
CA GLY A 38 -15.89 8.61 1.65
C GLY A 38 -16.83 9.19 0.59
N ASP A 39 -16.22 9.80 -0.42
CA ASP A 39 -16.94 10.32 -1.58
C ASP A 39 -17.23 9.21 -2.58
N LEU A 40 -18.49 9.08 -2.98
CA LEU A 40 -18.92 8.11 -4.01
C LEU A 40 -18.57 8.58 -5.42
N SER A 41 -18.22 9.85 -5.61
CA SER A 41 -17.80 10.41 -6.90
C SER A 41 -16.30 10.24 -7.19
N GLY A 42 -15.54 9.80 -6.18
CA GLY A 42 -14.09 9.66 -6.24
C GLY A 42 -13.59 8.25 -6.56
N TYR A 43 -12.28 8.14 -6.70
CA TYR A 43 -11.59 6.87 -6.80
C TYR A 43 -11.36 6.30 -5.38
N ASP A 44 -11.82 5.08 -5.14
CA ASP A 44 -11.41 4.25 -3.99
C ASP A 44 -9.88 4.02 -4.00
N SER A 45 -9.20 4.37 -2.90
CA SER A 45 -7.74 4.24 -2.75
C SER A 45 -7.26 2.79 -2.76
N ASP A 46 -8.12 1.86 -2.35
CA ASP A 46 -7.79 0.44 -2.26
C ASP A 46 -8.12 -0.30 -3.57
N ARG A 47 -8.75 0.38 -4.53
CA ARG A 47 -9.11 -0.19 -5.83
C ARG A 47 -8.06 0.13 -6.89
N SER A 48 -7.69 -0.90 -7.66
CA SER A 48 -6.92 -0.73 -8.90
C SER A 48 -7.85 -0.46 -10.08
N TYR A 49 -7.56 0.59 -10.85
CA TYR A 49 -8.33 0.97 -12.04
C TYR A 49 -7.53 0.71 -13.31
N PRO A 50 -8.20 0.34 -14.42
CA PRO A 50 -7.54 0.28 -15.72
C PRO A 50 -6.92 1.64 -16.05
N LEU A 51 -5.68 1.62 -16.55
CA LEU A 51 -5.07 2.82 -17.11
C LEU A 51 -5.87 3.25 -18.36
N PRO A 52 -6.05 4.57 -18.59
CA PRO A 52 -6.66 5.07 -19.83
C PRO A 52 -5.96 4.45 -21.05
N SER A 53 -6.72 4.05 -22.07
CA SER A 53 -6.18 3.48 -23.30
C SER A 53 -5.23 4.47 -23.99
N THR A 54 -4.10 3.95 -24.47
CA THR A 54 -3.02 4.73 -25.11
C THR A 54 -3.47 5.42 -26.40
N ASP A 55 -4.53 4.91 -27.04
CA ASP A 55 -5.12 5.50 -28.25
C ASP A 55 -5.98 6.72 -27.91
N GLY A 56 -5.30 7.82 -27.55
CA GLY A 56 -5.89 9.13 -27.25
C GLY A 56 -5.87 9.55 -25.78
N GLY A 57 -5.44 8.68 -24.86
CA GLY A 57 -5.32 8.99 -23.43
C GLY A 57 -3.98 9.62 -23.06
N SER A 58 -4.00 10.74 -22.33
CA SER A 58 -2.81 11.45 -21.82
C SER A 58 -2.22 10.82 -20.56
N TYR A 59 -2.27 9.49 -20.39
CA TYR A 59 -1.73 8.86 -19.18
C TYR A 59 -0.21 9.08 -19.11
N ARG A 60 0.23 9.72 -18.03
CA ARG A 60 1.65 9.94 -17.73
C ARG A 60 1.96 9.29 -16.39
N SER A 61 2.84 8.29 -16.41
CA SER A 61 3.44 7.77 -15.18
C SER A 61 4.29 8.86 -14.53
N LEU A 62 4.13 9.03 -13.22
CA LEU A 62 4.90 9.96 -12.41
C LEU A 62 5.70 9.18 -11.37
N ASP A 63 6.88 9.69 -11.03
CA ASP A 63 7.63 9.17 -9.89
C ASP A 63 6.85 9.45 -8.60
N PRO A 64 6.86 8.51 -7.62
CA PRO A 64 6.20 8.74 -6.35
C PRO A 64 6.81 9.95 -5.65
N VAL A 65 5.97 10.82 -5.06
CA VAL A 65 6.40 12.02 -4.31
C VAL A 65 7.42 11.65 -3.23
N GLN A 66 7.23 10.48 -2.61
CA GLN A 66 8.16 9.90 -1.66
C GLN A 66 8.55 8.49 -2.13
N PRO A 67 9.79 8.30 -2.61
CA PRO A 67 10.25 6.97 -2.96
C PRO A 67 10.34 6.09 -1.70
N PRO A 68 10.23 4.75 -1.83
CA PRO A 68 10.36 3.85 -0.69
C PRO A 68 11.67 4.06 0.07
N ILE A 69 11.61 4.16 1.40
CA ILE A 69 12.80 4.29 2.26
C ILE A 69 13.70 3.05 2.14
N ALA A 70 13.07 1.88 2.01
CA ALA A 70 13.72 0.60 1.80
C ALA A 70 12.98 -0.18 0.70
N PRO A 71 13.29 0.07 -0.59
CA PRO A 71 12.63 -0.66 -1.66
C PRO A 71 12.98 -2.15 -1.58
N SER A 72 12.03 -3.02 -1.88
CA SER A 72 12.20 -4.49 -1.83
C SER A 72 13.39 -4.97 -2.69
N TYR A 73 13.70 -4.26 -3.77
CA TYR A 73 14.82 -4.54 -4.67
C TYR A 73 16.18 -3.99 -4.20
N LYS A 74 16.26 -3.31 -3.05
CA LYS A 74 17.53 -2.74 -2.53
C LYS A 74 18.62 -3.79 -2.42
N THR A 75 18.30 -4.94 -1.81
CA THR A 75 19.23 -6.07 -1.65
C THR A 75 19.65 -6.66 -2.99
N ALA A 76 18.70 -6.86 -3.91
CA ALA A 76 18.98 -7.40 -5.25
C ALA A 76 19.91 -6.49 -6.05
N LEU A 77 19.71 -5.16 -5.98
CA LEU A 77 20.59 -4.19 -6.62
C LEU A 77 21.99 -4.15 -6.00
N GLN A 78 22.12 -4.29 -4.68
CA GLN A 78 23.41 -4.39 -4.00
C GLN A 78 24.18 -5.63 -4.43
N MET A 79 23.51 -6.78 -4.48
CA MET A 79 24.08 -8.04 -4.98
C MET A 79 24.56 -7.89 -6.44
N LYS A 80 23.71 -7.35 -7.32
CA LYS A 80 24.08 -7.10 -8.73
C LYS A 80 25.31 -6.19 -8.84
N LYS A 81 25.37 -5.10 -8.05
CA LYS A 81 26.55 -4.21 -8.01
C LYS A 81 27.80 -4.93 -7.53
N ALA A 82 27.71 -5.77 -6.50
CA ALA A 82 28.85 -6.54 -5.99
C ALA A 82 29.38 -7.54 -7.03
N SER A 83 28.49 -8.24 -7.74
CA SER A 83 28.85 -9.19 -8.81
C SER A 83 29.51 -8.53 -10.02
N SER A 84 29.15 -7.28 -10.34
CA SER A 84 29.75 -6.56 -11.47
C SER A 84 31.17 -6.06 -11.20
N HIS A 85 31.55 -5.86 -9.93
CA HIS A 85 32.92 -5.42 -9.58
C HIS A 85 33.94 -6.56 -9.59
N SER A 86 33.51 -7.82 -9.59
CA SER A 86 34.42 -8.98 -9.68
C SER A 86 34.67 -9.47 -11.12
N ALA A 87 33.98 -8.92 -12.13
CA ALA A 87 34.02 -9.45 -13.49
C ALA A 87 34.92 -8.65 -14.48
N GLY A 88 35.73 -7.70 -14.00
CA GLY A 88 36.48 -6.78 -14.87
C GLY A 88 37.98 -6.60 -14.57
N ALA A 89 38.58 -7.36 -13.64
CA ALA A 89 39.95 -7.11 -13.18
C ALA A 89 41.03 -8.12 -13.67
N ASP A 90 40.67 -9.23 -14.33
CA ASP A 90 41.62 -10.28 -14.75
C ASP A 90 41.94 -10.30 -16.25
N ALA A 91 42.15 -9.12 -16.85
CA ALA A 91 42.68 -9.01 -18.23
C ALA A 91 44.07 -8.36 -18.21
N ILE A 92 45.05 -9.05 -17.62
CA ILE A 92 46.47 -8.73 -17.74
C ILE A 92 46.94 -9.14 -19.15
N LYS A 93 47.20 -8.13 -19.98
CA LYS A 93 47.70 -8.23 -21.36
C LYS A 93 49.05 -8.95 -21.40
N PRO A 94 49.27 -9.95 -22.28
CA PRO A 94 50.60 -10.52 -22.45
C PRO A 94 51.53 -9.49 -23.12
N SER A 95 52.72 -9.42 -22.56
CA SER A 95 53.90 -8.68 -23.00
C SER A 95 54.18 -8.89 -24.49
N ALA A 96 54.48 -7.80 -25.20
CA ALA A 96 55.08 -7.83 -26.53
C ALA A 96 56.59 -7.97 -26.36
N ASP A 97 57.15 -9.10 -26.79
CA ASP A 97 58.59 -9.25 -27.04
C ASP A 97 58.88 -8.98 -28.53
N SER A 98 59.99 -8.28 -28.75
CA SER A 98 60.66 -8.08 -30.05
C SER A 98 61.18 -9.39 -30.66
#